data_AF-F7XTH9-F1
#
_entry.id   AF-F7XTH9-F1
#
_cell.length_a   1.000
_cell.length_b   1.000
_cell.length_c   1.000
_cell.angle_alpha   90.00
_cell.angle_beta   90.00
_cell.angle_gamma   90.00
#
_symmetry.space_group_name_H-M   'P 1'
#
loop_
_entity.id
_entity.type
_entity.pdbx_description
1 polymer ?
#
loop_
_entity_poly.entity_id
_entity_poly.type
_entity_poly.pdbx_seq_one_letter_code
_entity_poly.pdbx_strand_id
1 'polypeptide(L)'
;MKIKALVVLFNGALLLLCMGTGYVLFLTPVRGTGWQSVRAYGIFFLIFLLLFLLINTLYVKNRRLLRYLDAEDWSALAALLEEEVFTRNRVALRRVSLLSESLILLSDFEALERLEHFVHAQRPRYIMKCALTFAVGKLLAGKYSELRTFMTRVAATQAPVQPWTRFYLAFACHLCGDFEQAHAHLLTLVHTKRQPLIRVLSAYLLSEVLPEKLRRAPAHDAQLIARGCAHAAQVRADVHAHYTPRRWADYENRKKQNVDVLVFLKLMQDARAWLFP
;
A
#
# COMPACT_ATOMS: atom_id res chain seq x y z
N MET A 1 -15.70 -15.61 -5.84
CA MET A 1 -15.60 -16.63 -6.94
C MET A 1 -14.34 -16.54 -7.79
N LYS A 2 -13.35 -15.69 -7.49
CA LYS A 2 -12.25 -15.39 -8.44
C LYS A 2 -11.01 -16.25 -8.20
N ILE A 3 -10.67 -16.55 -6.94
CA ILE A 3 -9.42 -17.27 -6.64
C ILE A 3 -9.55 -18.78 -6.85
N LYS A 4 -10.66 -19.39 -6.42
CA LYS A 4 -10.93 -20.81 -6.72
C LYS A 4 -10.95 -21.09 -8.23
N ALA A 5 -11.61 -20.24 -9.01
CA ALA A 5 -11.66 -20.37 -10.46
C ALA A 5 -10.27 -20.20 -11.10
N LEU A 6 -9.48 -19.22 -10.63
CA LEU A 6 -8.09 -19.03 -11.09
C LEU A 6 -7.21 -20.24 -10.79
N VAL A 7 -7.31 -20.81 -9.58
CA VAL A 7 -6.54 -22.00 -9.17
C VAL A 7 -6.97 -23.23 -9.98
N VAL A 8 -8.28 -23.41 -10.22
CA VAL A 8 -8.79 -24.49 -11.06
C VAL A 8 -8.33 -24.33 -12.51
N LEU A 9 -8.38 -23.12 -13.06
CA LEU A 9 -7.95 -22.83 -14.44
C LEU A 9 -6.44 -23.00 -14.60
N PHE A 10 -5.65 -22.53 -13.64
CA PHE A 10 -4.20 -22.71 -13.63
C PHE A 10 -3.82 -24.19 -13.47
N ASN A 11 -4.46 -24.91 -12.54
CA ASN A 11 -4.24 -26.35 -12.37
C ASN A 11 -4.68 -27.14 -13.61
N GLY A 12 -5.76 -26.73 -14.29
CA GLY A 12 -6.21 -27.32 -15.54
C GLY A 12 -5.20 -27.14 -16.68
N ALA A 13 -4.68 -25.92 -16.86
CA ALA A 13 -3.62 -25.65 -17.82
C ALA A 13 -2.33 -26.44 -17.50
N LEU A 14 -1.96 -26.52 -16.22
CA LEU A 14 -0.77 -27.24 -15.79
C LEU A 14 -0.93 -28.76 -15.96
N LEU A 15 -2.13 -29.29 -15.74
CA LEU A 15 -2.46 -30.70 -15.97
C LEU A 15 -2.46 -31.02 -17.47
N LEU A 16 -2.95 -30.13 -18.33
CA LEU A 16 -2.85 -30.26 -19.79
C LEU A 16 -1.39 -30.27 -20.26
N LEU A 17 -0.54 -29.41 -19.73
CA LEU A 17 0.91 -29.39 -20.03
C LEU A 17 1.61 -30.65 -19.51
N CYS A 18 1.24 -31.12 -18.31
CA CYS A 18 1.76 -32.35 -17.72
C CYS A 18 1.32 -33.58 -18.52
N MET A 19 0.06 -33.64 -18.97
CA MET A 19 -0.43 -34.70 -19.85
C MET A 19 0.19 -34.64 -21.23
N GLY A 20 0.38 -33.46 -21.82
CA GLY A 20 1.05 -33.30 -23.11
C GLY A 20 2.51 -33.77 -23.07
N THR A 21 3.26 -33.38 -22.03
CA THR A 21 4.65 -33.83 -21.85
C THR A 21 4.73 -35.32 -21.52
N GLY A 22 3.81 -35.85 -20.69
CA GLY A 22 3.71 -37.29 -20.42
C GLY A 22 3.32 -38.13 -21.64
N TYR A 23 2.41 -37.63 -22.48
CA TYR A 23 1.99 -38.28 -23.72
C TYR A 23 3.15 -38.37 -24.74
N VAL A 24 3.92 -37.30 -24.88
CA VAL A 24 5.17 -37.32 -25.68
C VAL A 24 6.18 -38.32 -25.11
N LEU A 25 6.29 -38.41 -23.79
CA LEU A 25 7.18 -39.37 -23.12
C LEU A 25 6.75 -40.84 -23.32
N PHE A 26 5.45 -41.10 -23.47
CA PHE A 26 4.89 -42.44 -23.68
C PHE A 26 4.97 -42.92 -25.14
N LEU A 27 4.78 -42.03 -26.13
CA LEU A 27 4.79 -42.40 -27.55
C LEU A 27 6.19 -42.44 -28.19
N THR A 28 7.15 -41.70 -27.65
CA THR A 28 8.53 -41.66 -28.17
C THR A 28 9.30 -43.00 -28.06
N PRO A 29 9.18 -43.81 -26.98
CA PRO A 29 9.82 -45.13 -26.94
C PRO A 29 9.29 -46.11 -27.98
N VAL A 30 8.06 -45.94 -28.48
CA VAL A 30 7.49 -46.76 -29.57
C VAL A 30 8.19 -46.53 -30.92
N ARG A 31 8.94 -45.42 -31.07
CA ARG A 31 9.63 -45.02 -32.32
C ARG A 31 11.16 -45.20 -32.26
N GLY A 32 11.71 -45.87 -31.25
CA GLY A 32 13.13 -46.23 -31.19
C GLY A 32 14.11 -45.17 -30.65
N THR A 33 13.63 -43.99 -30.24
CA THR A 33 14.45 -42.90 -29.66
C THR A 33 14.14 -42.60 -28.18
N GLY A 34 13.46 -43.52 -27.50
CA GLY A 34 12.87 -43.31 -26.17
C GLY A 34 13.82 -42.75 -25.10
N TRP A 35 15.08 -43.19 -25.05
CA TRP A 35 16.02 -42.77 -24.00
C TRP A 35 16.45 -41.30 -24.12
N GLN A 36 16.57 -40.77 -25.33
CA GLN A 36 16.88 -39.35 -25.57
C GLN A 36 15.69 -38.46 -25.23
N SER A 37 14.47 -38.91 -25.57
CA SER A 37 13.23 -38.19 -25.25
C SER A 37 12.90 -38.19 -23.75
N VAL A 38 13.16 -39.29 -23.03
CA VAL A 38 12.97 -39.35 -21.57
C VAL A 38 13.91 -38.37 -20.86
N ARG A 39 15.17 -38.23 -21.31
CA ARG A 39 16.10 -37.24 -20.76
C ARG A 39 15.67 -35.80 -21.04
N ALA A 40 15.20 -35.50 -22.26
CA ALA A 40 14.81 -34.16 -22.64
C ALA A 40 13.49 -33.71 -22.00
N TYR A 41 12.46 -34.56 -22.01
CA TYR A 41 11.10 -34.22 -21.58
C TYR A 41 10.78 -34.63 -20.14
N GLY A 42 11.52 -35.58 -19.55
CA GLY A 42 11.33 -36.02 -18.17
C GLY A 42 11.63 -34.91 -17.15
N ILE A 43 12.61 -34.05 -17.45
CA ILE A 43 12.92 -32.89 -16.61
C ILE A 43 11.74 -31.91 -16.59
N PHE A 44 11.14 -31.61 -17.75
CA PHE A 44 9.96 -30.74 -17.82
C PHE A 44 8.76 -31.34 -17.08
N PHE A 45 8.51 -32.64 -17.25
CA PHE A 45 7.47 -33.34 -16.50
C PHE A 45 7.67 -33.22 -14.98
N LEU A 46 8.90 -33.43 -14.50
CA LEU A 46 9.24 -33.31 -13.08
C LEU A 46 9.09 -31.86 -12.57
N ILE A 47 9.48 -30.87 -13.37
CA ILE A 47 9.27 -29.44 -13.05
C ILE A 47 7.77 -29.12 -12.94
N PHE A 48 6.95 -29.57 -13.90
CA PHE A 48 5.51 -29.35 -13.84
C PHE A 48 4.87 -30.06 -12.65
N LEU A 49 5.27 -31.30 -12.34
CA LEU A 49 4.80 -32.02 -11.17
C LEU A 49 5.18 -31.29 -9.87
N LEU A 50 6.41 -30.80 -9.78
CA LEU A 50 6.87 -30.04 -8.62
C LEU A 50 6.11 -28.72 -8.48
N LEU A 51 5.87 -28.01 -9.58
CA LEU A 51 5.06 -26.78 -9.60
C LEU A 51 3.61 -27.05 -9.20
N PHE A 52 3.01 -28.15 -9.68
CA PHE A 52 1.69 -28.62 -9.29
C PHE A 52 1.61 -28.85 -7.78
N LEU A 53 2.57 -29.60 -7.23
CA LEU A 53 2.61 -29.95 -5.82
C LEU A 53 2.81 -28.69 -4.96
N LEU A 54 3.72 -27.79 -5.38
CA LEU A 54 3.99 -26.54 -4.69
C LEU A 54 2.74 -25.67 -4.60
N ILE A 55 2.04 -25.45 -5.71
CA ILE A 55 0.87 -24.58 -5.77
C ILE A 55 -0.29 -25.16 -4.96
N ASN A 56 -0.56 -26.45 -5.08
CA ASN A 56 -1.58 -27.11 -4.28
C ASN A 56 -1.24 -27.09 -2.79
N THR A 57 0.03 -27.27 -2.41
CA THR A 57 0.48 -27.17 -1.02
C THR A 57 0.27 -25.75 -0.48
N LEU A 58 0.63 -24.71 -1.25
CA LEU A 58 0.40 -23.32 -0.89
C LEU A 58 -1.10 -22.98 -0.77
N TYR A 59 -1.92 -23.52 -1.67
CA TYR A 59 -3.37 -23.36 -1.63
C TYR A 59 -3.98 -24.01 -0.39
N VAL A 60 -3.64 -25.26 -0.09
CA VAL A 60 -4.12 -25.99 1.09
C VAL A 60 -3.69 -25.29 2.37
N LYS A 61 -2.42 -24.85 2.44
CA LYS A 61 -1.88 -24.13 3.59
C LYS A 61 -2.62 -22.80 3.86
N ASN A 62 -3.03 -22.09 2.81
CA ASN A 62 -3.68 -20.78 2.92
C ASN A 62 -5.20 -20.84 2.71
N ARG A 63 -5.81 -22.03 2.63
CA ARG A 63 -7.22 -22.20 2.23
C ARG A 63 -8.22 -21.46 3.11
N ARG A 64 -7.94 -21.29 4.41
CA ARG A 64 -8.82 -20.56 5.34
C ARG A 64 -8.79 -19.06 5.04
N LEU A 65 -7.59 -18.49 4.93
CA LEU A 65 -7.37 -17.10 4.55
C LEU A 65 -8.00 -16.78 3.19
N LEU A 66 -7.80 -17.66 2.19
CA LEU A 66 -8.38 -17.50 0.86
C LEU A 66 -9.92 -17.59 0.86
N ARG A 67 -10.52 -18.40 1.75
CA ARG A 67 -11.98 -18.49 1.87
C ARG A 67 -12.59 -17.22 2.44
N TYR A 68 -12.01 -16.65 3.49
CA TYR A 68 -12.50 -15.39 4.06
C TYR A 68 -12.28 -14.21 3.11
N LEU A 69 -11.15 -14.19 2.40
CA LEU A 69 -10.89 -13.20 1.35
C LEU A 69 -11.87 -13.33 0.16
N ASP A 70 -12.21 -14.55 -0.27
CA ASP A 70 -13.19 -14.80 -1.33
C ASP A 70 -14.64 -14.50 -0.89
N ALA A 71 -14.92 -14.53 0.42
CA ALA A 71 -16.23 -14.25 1.01
C ALA A 71 -16.39 -12.79 1.45
N GLU A 72 -15.35 -11.97 1.33
CA GLU A 72 -15.28 -10.59 1.82
C GLU A 72 -15.63 -10.46 3.33
N ASP A 73 -15.45 -11.54 4.10
CA ASP A 73 -15.70 -11.58 5.54
C ASP A 73 -14.47 -11.09 6.29
N TRP A 74 -14.35 -9.77 6.37
CA TRP A 74 -13.23 -9.08 7.01
C TRP A 74 -13.16 -9.37 8.52
N SER A 75 -14.30 -9.58 9.19
CA SER A 75 -14.38 -9.92 10.61
C SER A 75 -13.76 -11.29 10.92
N ALA A 76 -14.15 -12.33 10.17
CA ALA A 76 -13.61 -13.67 10.38
C ALA A 76 -12.13 -13.77 9.94
N LEU A 77 -11.74 -12.97 8.94
CA LEU A 77 -10.34 -12.83 8.54
C LEU A 77 -9.49 -12.21 9.65
N ALA A 78 -9.95 -11.13 10.27
CA ALA A 78 -9.27 -10.47 11.37
C ALA A 78 -9.09 -11.42 12.56
N ALA A 79 -10.15 -12.10 13.01
CA ALA A 79 -10.08 -13.05 14.13
C ALA A 79 -9.08 -14.21 13.87
N LEU A 80 -9.05 -14.75 12.65
CA LEU A 80 -8.09 -15.80 12.28
C LEU A 80 -6.65 -15.27 12.25
N LEU A 81 -6.44 -14.07 11.72
CA LEU A 81 -5.12 -13.46 11.66
C LEU A 81 -4.63 -13.06 13.05
N GLU A 82 -5.52 -12.61 13.95
CA GLU A 82 -5.21 -12.36 15.36
C GLU A 82 -4.77 -13.64 16.07
N GLU A 83 -5.51 -14.76 15.93
CA GLU A 83 -5.12 -16.04 16.51
C GLU A 83 -3.73 -16.48 15.98
N GLU A 84 -3.48 -16.31 14.69
CA GLU A 84 -2.20 -16.70 14.09
C GLU A 84 -1.02 -15.80 14.50
N VAL A 85 -1.25 -14.49 14.69
CA VAL A 85 -0.22 -13.51 15.04
C VAL A 85 0.04 -13.51 16.53
N PHE A 86 -1.00 -13.40 17.37
CA PHE A 86 -0.87 -13.30 18.82
C PHE A 86 -0.66 -14.67 19.48
N THR A 87 -1.45 -15.69 19.13
CA THR A 87 -1.41 -16.99 19.82
C THR A 87 -0.34 -17.91 19.24
N ARG A 88 -0.20 -17.97 17.90
CA ARG A 88 0.75 -18.88 17.24
C ARG A 88 2.12 -18.26 16.93
N ASN A 89 2.30 -17.01 17.33
CA ASN A 89 3.51 -16.21 17.14
C ASN A 89 4.08 -16.22 15.69
N ARG A 90 3.22 -16.34 14.67
CA ARG A 90 3.65 -16.37 13.27
C ARG A 90 3.70 -14.96 12.70
N VAL A 91 4.61 -14.15 13.24
CA VAL A 91 4.82 -12.76 12.84
C VAL A 91 5.53 -12.72 11.49
N ALA A 92 4.75 -12.75 10.41
CA ALA A 92 5.24 -12.52 9.05
C ALA A 92 4.72 -11.17 8.55
N LEU A 93 5.56 -10.40 7.84
CA LEU A 93 5.22 -9.06 7.33
C LEU A 93 3.88 -9.04 6.57
N ARG A 94 3.66 -10.01 5.68
CA ARG A 94 2.43 -10.11 4.88
C ARG A 94 1.18 -10.27 5.76
N ARG A 95 1.29 -11.00 6.87
CA ARG A 95 0.18 -11.23 7.81
C ARG A 95 -0.10 -9.99 8.63
N VAL A 96 0.95 -9.30 9.09
CA VAL A 96 0.83 -8.03 9.81
C VAL A 96 0.20 -6.96 8.93
N SER A 97 0.67 -6.80 7.68
CA SER A 97 0.07 -5.86 6.71
C SER A 97 -1.41 -6.15 6.48
N LEU A 98 -1.73 -7.40 6.16
CA LEU A 98 -3.11 -7.81 5.87
C LEU A 98 -4.02 -7.64 7.09
N LEU A 99 -3.54 -7.99 8.29
CA LEU A 99 -4.28 -7.79 9.53
C LEU A 99 -4.51 -6.30 9.77
N SER A 100 -3.47 -5.46 9.67
CA SER A 100 -3.61 -4.02 9.86
C SER A 100 -4.60 -3.38 8.87
N GLU A 101 -4.56 -3.78 7.59
CA GLU A 101 -5.52 -3.33 6.58
C GLU A 101 -6.94 -3.80 6.90
N SER A 102 -7.11 -5.05 7.35
CA SER A 102 -8.42 -5.60 7.73
C SER A 102 -9.01 -4.89 8.95
N LEU A 103 -8.18 -4.61 9.97
CA LEU A 103 -8.60 -3.89 11.18
C LEU A 103 -9.00 -2.44 10.87
N ILE A 104 -8.30 -1.77 9.95
CA ILE A 104 -8.67 -0.44 9.46
C ILE A 104 -10.05 -0.48 8.78
N LEU A 105 -10.31 -1.48 7.94
CA LEU A 105 -11.60 -1.64 7.27
C LEU A 105 -12.75 -1.90 8.27
N LEU A 106 -12.46 -2.65 9.33
CA LEU A 106 -13.41 -2.91 10.43
C LEU A 106 -13.53 -1.75 11.42
N SER A 107 -12.70 -0.71 11.29
CA SER A 107 -12.58 0.40 12.26
C SER A 107 -12.26 -0.07 13.69
N ASP A 108 -11.62 -1.23 13.84
CA ASP A 108 -11.16 -1.75 15.14
C ASP A 108 -9.76 -1.19 15.45
N PHE A 109 -9.75 0.06 15.91
CA PHE A 109 -8.52 0.78 16.22
C PHE A 109 -7.83 0.29 17.50
N GLU A 110 -8.58 -0.36 18.41
CA GLU A 110 -8.03 -0.92 19.65
C GLU A 110 -7.19 -2.17 19.36
N ALA A 111 -7.72 -3.09 18.53
CA ALA A 111 -6.95 -4.22 18.01
C ALA A 111 -5.71 -3.77 17.23
N LEU A 112 -5.83 -2.68 16.46
CA LEU A 112 -4.71 -2.14 15.68
C LEU A 112 -3.58 -1.61 16.56
N GLU A 113 -3.91 -0.96 17.67
CA GLU A 113 -2.94 -0.48 18.67
C GLU A 113 -2.26 -1.65 19.40
N ARG A 114 -3.03 -2.67 19.79
CA ARG A 114 -2.47 -3.92 20.34
C ARG A 114 -1.51 -4.58 19.37
N LEU A 115 -1.84 -4.59 18.08
CA LEU A 115 -0.97 -5.12 17.02
C LEU A 115 0.32 -4.29 16.88
N GLU A 116 0.23 -2.95 16.92
CA GLU A 116 1.39 -2.07 16.85
C GLU A 116 2.37 -2.38 18.00
N HIS A 117 1.88 -2.45 19.24
CA HIS A 117 2.71 -2.77 20.41
C HIS A 117 3.36 -4.15 20.31
N PHE A 118 2.59 -5.16 19.90
CA PHE A 118 3.08 -6.53 19.75
C PHE A 118 4.17 -6.65 18.67
N VAL A 119 3.95 -6.00 17.51
CA VAL A 119 4.93 -6.00 16.42
C VAL A 119 6.17 -5.20 16.81
N HIS A 120 6.02 -4.12 17.57
CA HIS A 120 7.14 -3.34 18.06
C HIS A 120 8.04 -4.17 18.99
N ALA A 121 7.44 -4.93 19.92
CA ALA A 121 8.17 -5.79 20.85
C ALA A 121 8.89 -6.95 20.16
N GLN A 122 8.26 -7.61 19.20
CA GLN A 122 8.82 -8.82 18.59
C GLN A 122 9.68 -8.56 17.35
N ARG A 123 9.27 -7.63 16.48
CA ARG A 123 9.88 -7.39 15.17
C ARG A 123 9.83 -5.89 14.84
N PRO A 124 10.66 -5.05 15.49
CA PRO A 124 10.63 -3.59 15.32
C PRO A 124 10.87 -3.15 13.86
N ARG A 125 11.61 -3.96 13.08
CA ARG A 125 11.81 -3.72 11.64
C ARG A 125 10.51 -3.74 10.82
N TYR A 126 9.46 -4.44 11.27
CA TYR A 126 8.19 -4.53 10.56
C TYR A 126 7.33 -3.28 10.79
N ILE A 127 7.47 -2.61 11.92
CA ILE A 127 6.82 -1.30 12.16
C ILE A 127 7.20 -0.31 11.07
N MET A 128 8.50 -0.25 10.71
CA MET A 128 8.96 0.66 9.66
C MET A 128 8.41 0.32 8.27
N LYS A 129 8.15 -0.97 7.99
CA LYS A 129 7.59 -1.42 6.71
C LYS A 129 6.08 -1.17 6.62
N CYS A 130 5.37 -1.25 7.74
CA CYS A 130 3.93 -1.00 7.83
C CYS A 130 3.61 0.40 8.38
N ALA A 131 4.58 1.32 8.37
CA ALA A 131 4.47 2.61 9.05
C ALA A 131 3.28 3.43 8.53
N LEU A 132 3.09 3.49 7.21
CA LEU A 132 1.97 4.22 6.61
C LEU A 132 0.62 3.61 7.00
N THR A 133 0.53 2.28 7.12
CA THR A 133 -0.71 1.61 7.54
C THR A 133 -1.06 1.93 9.00
N PHE A 134 -0.08 1.90 9.91
CA PHE A 134 -0.31 2.34 11.28
C PHE A 134 -0.64 3.85 11.37
N ALA A 135 -0.01 4.67 10.53
CA ALA A 135 -0.31 6.09 10.42
C ALA A 135 -1.77 6.35 9.98
N VAL A 136 -2.26 5.58 8.99
CA VAL A 136 -3.69 5.58 8.61
C VAL A 136 -4.57 5.27 9.81
N GLY A 137 -4.24 4.20 10.55
CA GLY A 137 -4.97 3.82 11.75
C GLY A 137 -5.10 4.95 12.76
N LYS A 138 -3.98 5.58 13.10
CA LYS A 138 -3.96 6.72 14.04
C LYS A 138 -4.71 7.94 13.51
N LEU A 139 -4.61 8.19 12.21
CA LEU A 139 -5.33 9.29 11.55
C LEU A 139 -6.85 9.10 11.63
N LEU A 140 -7.34 7.91 11.29
CA LEU A 140 -8.77 7.57 11.31
C LEU A 140 -9.33 7.47 12.73
N ALA A 141 -8.51 7.03 13.70
CA ALA A 141 -8.87 7.01 15.11
C ALA A 141 -8.90 8.42 15.77
N GLY A 142 -8.56 9.49 15.05
CA GLY A 142 -8.50 10.85 15.60
C GLY A 142 -7.32 11.11 16.54
N LYS A 143 -6.34 10.20 16.62
CA LYS A 143 -5.18 10.26 17.51
C LYS A 143 -4.05 11.09 16.90
N TYR A 144 -4.30 12.37 16.63
CA TYR A 144 -3.38 13.23 15.84
C TYR A 144 -2.04 13.49 16.51
N SER A 145 -2.00 13.64 17.84
CA SER A 145 -0.78 13.84 18.61
C SER A 145 0.13 12.60 18.57
N GLU A 146 -0.45 11.42 18.69
CA GLU A 146 0.25 10.14 18.54
C GLU A 146 0.75 9.94 17.11
N LEU A 147 -0.08 10.26 16.11
CA LEU A 147 0.30 10.22 14.70
C LEU A 147 1.55 11.07 14.45
N ARG A 148 1.56 12.31 14.95
CA ARG A 148 2.72 13.21 14.81
C ARG A 148 3.97 12.60 15.43
N THR A 149 3.88 12.16 16.68
CA THR A 149 5.01 11.54 17.40
C THR A 149 5.55 10.30 16.66
N PHE A 150 4.65 9.44 16.19
CA PHE A 150 4.99 8.25 15.43
C PHE A 150 5.70 8.60 14.13
N MET A 151 5.13 9.51 13.33
CA MET A 151 5.70 9.89 12.04
C MET A 151 7.03 10.65 12.15
N THR A 152 7.23 11.44 13.21
CA THR A 152 8.53 12.05 13.52
C THR A 152 9.59 10.99 13.75
N ARG A 153 9.27 9.94 14.53
CA ARG A 153 10.19 8.82 14.77
C ARG A 153 10.49 8.04 13.50
N VAL A 154 9.47 7.74 12.69
CA VAL A 154 9.65 7.05 11.40
C VAL A 154 10.54 7.88 10.48
N ALA A 155 10.29 9.18 10.35
CA ALA A 155 11.11 10.09 9.53
C ALA A 155 12.56 10.16 10.02
N ALA A 156 12.81 10.18 11.34
CA ALA A 156 14.16 10.19 11.90
C ALA A 156 14.94 8.90 11.59
N THR A 157 14.26 7.75 11.53
CA THR A 157 14.89 6.46 11.22
C THR A 157 15.07 6.20 9.72
N GLN A 158 14.45 7.01 8.86
CA GLN A 158 14.39 6.78 7.42
C GLN A 158 15.24 7.84 6.67
N ALA A 159 16.42 7.45 6.20
CA ALA A 159 17.28 8.31 5.37
C ALA A 159 17.48 7.70 3.96
N PRO A 160 17.03 8.37 2.87
CA PRO A 160 16.22 9.59 2.83
C PRO A 160 14.75 9.35 3.22
N VAL A 161 14.11 10.35 3.85
CA VAL A 161 12.70 10.29 4.23
C VAL A 161 11.83 10.11 3.00
N GLN A 162 10.95 9.12 3.01
CA GLN A 162 10.05 8.89 1.88
C GLN A 162 9.01 10.01 1.78
N PRO A 163 8.63 10.42 0.55
CA PRO A 163 7.68 11.51 0.35
C PRO A 163 6.35 11.32 1.09
N TRP A 164 5.77 10.11 1.09
CA TRP A 164 4.55 9.82 1.83
C TRP A 164 4.73 9.93 3.35
N THR A 165 5.85 9.44 3.90
CA THR A 165 6.19 9.61 5.32
C THR A 165 6.17 11.08 5.70
N ARG A 166 6.83 11.92 4.88
CA ARG A 166 6.88 13.36 5.12
C ARG A 166 5.52 14.04 4.92
N PHE A 167 4.72 13.58 3.97
CA PHE A 167 3.36 14.10 3.75
C PHE A 167 2.47 13.82 4.96
N TYR A 168 2.47 12.59 5.48
CA TYR A 168 1.75 12.22 6.68
C TYR A 168 2.21 13.03 7.90
N LEU A 169 3.51 13.27 8.05
CA LEU A 169 4.03 14.13 9.11
C LEU A 169 3.52 15.57 8.97
N ALA A 170 3.56 16.14 7.75
CA ALA A 170 3.05 17.49 7.50
C ALA A 170 1.55 17.59 7.80
N PHE A 171 0.78 16.58 7.41
CA PHE A 171 -0.65 16.50 7.68
C PHE A 171 -0.93 16.37 9.18
N ALA A 172 -0.14 15.58 9.91
CA ALA A 172 -0.24 15.46 11.37
C ALA A 172 0.08 16.79 12.07
N CYS A 173 1.06 17.57 11.60
CA CYS A 173 1.34 18.91 12.11
C CYS A 173 0.14 19.85 11.87
N HIS A 174 -0.44 19.82 10.67
CA HIS A 174 -1.64 20.60 10.35
C HIS A 174 -2.81 20.28 11.27
N LEU A 175 -3.09 18.99 11.51
CA LEU A 175 -4.17 18.54 12.41
C LEU A 175 -3.90 18.89 13.88
N CYS A 176 -2.64 18.98 14.29
CA CYS A 176 -2.23 19.43 15.62
C CYS A 176 -2.22 20.97 15.76
N GLY A 177 -2.55 21.73 14.71
CA GLY A 177 -2.51 23.20 14.73
C GLY A 177 -1.12 23.81 14.53
N ASP A 178 -0.09 23.00 14.26
CA ASP A 178 1.28 23.46 13.99
C ASP A 178 1.45 23.76 12.50
N PHE A 179 0.88 24.88 12.07
CA PHE A 179 0.79 25.25 10.67
C PHE A 179 2.14 25.62 10.05
N GLU A 180 3.08 26.14 10.84
CA GLU A 180 4.44 26.46 10.37
C GLU A 180 5.24 25.21 10.05
N GLN A 181 5.23 24.20 10.93
CA GLN A 181 5.89 22.93 10.63
C GLN A 181 5.21 22.19 9.49
N ALA A 182 3.87 22.22 9.42
CA ALA A 182 3.13 21.69 8.30
C ALA A 182 3.58 22.33 6.98
N HIS A 183 3.66 23.66 6.94
CA HIS A 183 4.13 24.41 5.79
C HIS A 183 5.56 24.01 5.39
N ALA A 184 6.50 23.99 6.36
CA ALA A 184 7.88 23.63 6.10
C ALA A 184 8.01 22.23 5.47
N HIS A 185 7.30 21.23 5.99
CA HIS A 185 7.32 19.89 5.42
C HIS A 185 6.71 19.83 4.01
N LEU A 186 5.55 20.45 3.78
CA LEU A 186 4.90 20.48 2.47
C LEU A 186 5.75 21.20 1.41
N LEU A 187 6.46 22.26 1.81
CA LEU A 187 7.34 23.00 0.91
C LEU A 187 8.47 22.12 0.37
N THR A 188 9.00 21.19 1.16
CA THR A 188 10.00 20.25 0.63
C THR A 188 9.39 19.26 -0.37
N LEU A 189 8.10 18.95 -0.24
CA LEU A 189 7.41 17.97 -1.07
C LEU A 189 7.07 18.50 -2.46
N VAL A 190 6.88 19.82 -2.61
CA VAL A 190 6.63 20.44 -3.93
C VAL A 190 7.78 20.25 -4.93
N HIS A 191 8.97 19.88 -4.46
CA HIS A 191 10.13 19.59 -5.31
C HIS A 191 10.22 18.10 -5.73
N THR A 192 9.33 17.24 -5.23
CA THR A 192 9.37 15.79 -5.48
C THR A 192 8.78 15.42 -6.85
N LYS A 193 9.54 15.63 -7.93
CA LYS A 193 9.07 15.39 -9.31
C LYS A 193 8.62 13.95 -9.59
N ARG A 194 9.20 12.95 -8.92
CA ARG A 194 8.88 11.52 -9.13
C ARG A 194 7.50 11.11 -8.60
N GLN A 195 6.86 11.93 -7.76
CA GLN A 195 5.56 11.61 -7.16
C GLN A 195 4.56 12.77 -7.39
N PRO A 196 3.99 12.88 -8.61
CA PRO A 196 3.06 13.95 -8.96
C PRO A 196 1.89 14.12 -8.00
N LEU A 197 1.32 13.02 -7.49
CA LEU A 197 0.18 13.09 -6.56
C LEU A 197 0.52 13.87 -5.29
N ILE A 198 1.60 13.49 -4.59
CA ILE A 198 2.02 14.18 -3.37
C ILE A 198 2.34 15.64 -3.67
N ARG A 199 3.01 15.90 -4.79
CA ARG A 199 3.37 17.25 -5.21
C ARG A 199 2.13 18.15 -5.33
N VAL A 200 1.07 17.64 -5.97
CA VAL A 200 -0.22 18.35 -6.13
C VAL A 200 -0.95 18.49 -4.81
N LEU A 201 -1.03 17.43 -4.00
CA LEU A 201 -1.66 17.51 -2.67
C LEU A 201 -0.97 18.53 -1.78
N SER A 202 0.37 18.56 -1.79
CA SER A 202 1.15 19.54 -1.03
C SER A 202 0.96 20.96 -1.56
N ALA A 203 0.93 21.15 -2.88
CA ALA A 203 0.67 22.46 -3.48
C ALA A 203 -0.73 22.98 -3.13
N TYR A 204 -1.76 22.14 -3.23
CA TYR A 204 -3.13 22.48 -2.85
C TYR A 204 -3.24 22.90 -1.38
N LEU A 205 -2.64 22.11 -0.47
CA LEU A 205 -2.64 22.45 0.96
C LEU A 205 -1.92 23.78 1.24
N LEU A 206 -0.84 24.08 0.51
CA LEU A 206 -0.08 25.32 0.65
C LEU A 206 -0.83 26.55 0.11
N SER A 207 -1.64 26.41 -0.95
CA SER A 207 -2.34 27.56 -1.57
C SER A 207 -3.75 27.79 -1.04
N GLU A 208 -4.52 26.74 -0.73
CA GLU A 208 -5.93 26.87 -0.36
C GLU A 208 -6.18 26.68 1.13
N VAL A 209 -5.49 25.74 1.77
CA VAL A 209 -5.85 25.30 3.14
C VAL A 209 -5.07 26.04 4.23
N LEU A 210 -3.75 26.07 4.12
CA LEU A 210 -2.88 26.67 5.15
C LEU A 210 -2.95 28.21 5.23
N PRO A 211 -3.09 28.97 4.13
CA PRO A 211 -3.06 30.43 4.19
C PRO A 211 -4.13 31.05 5.10
N GLU A 212 -5.34 30.50 5.09
CA GLU A 212 -6.41 30.97 5.99
C GLU A 212 -6.05 30.76 7.46
N LYS A 213 -5.45 29.60 7.79
CA LYS A 213 -5.06 29.26 9.15
C LYS A 213 -3.87 30.10 9.63
N LEU A 214 -2.86 30.29 8.78
CA LEU A 214 -1.68 31.10 9.06
C LEU A 214 -1.99 32.60 9.19
N ARG A 215 -3.01 33.11 8.47
CA ARG A 215 -3.50 34.50 8.65
C ARG A 215 -4.15 34.74 10.02
N ARG A 216 -4.75 33.71 10.61
CA ARG A 216 -5.39 33.78 11.93
C ARG A 216 -4.41 33.54 13.08
N ALA A 217 -3.18 33.12 12.80
CA ALA A 217 -2.17 32.89 13.83
C ALA A 217 -1.67 34.22 14.42
N PRO A 218 -1.35 34.28 15.73
CA PRO A 218 -0.85 35.50 16.37
C PRO A 218 0.46 36.02 15.77
N ALA A 219 1.34 35.10 15.35
CA ALA A 219 2.61 35.38 14.68
C ALA A 219 2.45 35.24 13.15
N HIS A 220 1.64 36.13 12.56
CA HIS A 220 1.38 36.09 11.13
C HIS A 220 2.63 36.38 10.29
N ASP A 221 3.07 35.41 9.49
CA ASP A 221 4.14 35.59 8.49
C ASP A 221 3.56 35.60 7.05
N ALA A 222 3.39 36.79 6.50
CA ALA A 222 2.92 36.99 5.14
C ALA A 222 3.90 36.46 4.08
N GLN A 223 5.21 36.47 4.36
CA GLN A 223 6.23 35.97 3.43
C GLN A 223 6.16 34.46 3.31
N LEU A 224 5.94 33.76 4.43
CA LEU A 224 5.76 32.31 4.46
C LEU A 224 4.58 31.89 3.58
N ILE A 225 3.44 32.55 3.69
CA ILE A 225 2.26 32.31 2.84
C ILE A 225 2.56 32.59 1.37
N ALA A 226 3.15 33.75 1.06
CA ALA A 226 3.46 34.14 -0.31
C ALA A 226 4.39 33.11 -0.98
N ARG A 227 5.38 32.61 -0.25
CA ARG A 227 6.29 31.55 -0.71
C ARG A 227 5.54 30.25 -1.01
N GLY A 228 4.66 29.80 -0.11
CA GLY A 228 3.83 28.61 -0.31
C GLY A 228 2.98 28.71 -1.59
N CYS A 229 2.28 29.84 -1.76
CA CYS A 229 1.45 30.09 -2.93
C CYS A 229 2.25 30.16 -4.24
N ALA A 230 3.42 30.80 -4.23
CA ALA A 230 4.28 30.88 -5.42
C ALA A 230 4.76 29.50 -5.89
N HIS A 231 5.18 28.65 -4.96
CA HIS A 231 5.55 27.27 -5.28
C HIS A 231 4.35 26.43 -5.74
N ALA A 232 3.17 26.61 -5.14
CA ALA A 232 1.96 25.92 -5.56
C ALA A 232 1.56 26.29 -7.01
N ALA A 233 1.66 27.57 -7.38
CA ALA A 233 1.43 28.04 -8.74
C ALA A 233 2.40 27.41 -9.74
N GLN A 234 3.69 27.30 -9.38
CA GLN A 234 4.68 26.62 -10.20
C GLN A 234 4.36 25.13 -10.39
N VAL A 235 3.97 24.43 -9.32
CA VAL A 235 3.56 23.02 -9.40
C VAL A 235 2.36 22.86 -10.34
N ARG A 236 1.37 23.74 -10.23
CA ARG A 236 0.19 23.73 -11.08
C ARG A 236 0.55 23.89 -12.56
N ALA A 237 1.37 24.89 -12.90
CA ALA A 237 1.86 25.10 -14.27
C ALA A 237 2.63 23.88 -14.80
N ASP A 238 3.55 23.32 -14.00
CA ASP A 238 4.34 22.14 -14.39
C ASP A 238 3.45 20.92 -14.66
N VAL A 239 2.41 20.70 -13.84
CA VAL A 239 1.51 19.56 -13.99
C VAL A 239 0.63 19.72 -15.23
N HIS A 240 0.12 20.93 -15.51
CA HIS A 240 -0.63 21.21 -16.74
C HIS A 240 0.18 20.95 -18.01
N ALA A 241 1.50 21.19 -17.98
CA ALA A 241 2.36 20.92 -19.12
C ALA A 241 2.45 19.41 -19.48
N HIS A 242 2.19 18.51 -18.52
CA HIS A 242 2.38 17.07 -18.70
C HIS A 242 1.07 16.25 -18.63
N TYR A 243 0.04 16.78 -17.96
CA TYR A 243 -1.21 16.07 -17.68
C TYR A 243 -2.42 16.83 -18.19
N THR A 244 -3.26 16.13 -18.97
CA THR A 244 -4.63 16.52 -19.24
C THR A 244 -5.56 16.03 -18.12
N PRO A 245 -6.77 16.59 -17.95
CA PRO A 245 -7.71 16.14 -16.93
C PRO A 245 -8.00 14.63 -16.97
N ARG A 246 -8.11 14.06 -18.19
CA ARG A 246 -8.30 12.61 -18.39
C ARG A 246 -7.09 11.80 -17.94
N ARG A 247 -5.88 12.17 -18.39
CA ARG A 247 -4.64 11.49 -18.00
C ARG A 247 -4.38 11.55 -16.50
N TRP A 248 -4.74 12.66 -15.87
CA TRP A 248 -4.65 12.82 -14.42
C TRP A 248 -5.63 11.90 -13.68
N ALA A 249 -6.89 11.85 -14.12
CA ALA A 249 -7.88 10.94 -13.53
C ALA A 249 -7.46 9.46 -13.61
N ASP A 250 -6.91 9.04 -14.75
CA ASP A 250 -6.37 7.68 -14.93
C ASP A 250 -5.20 7.41 -13.98
N TYR A 251 -4.30 8.39 -13.82
CA TYR A 251 -3.18 8.31 -12.88
C TYR A 251 -3.65 8.20 -11.43
N GLU A 252 -4.59 9.05 -11.00
CA GLU A 252 -5.18 9.01 -9.65
C GLU A 252 -5.86 7.67 -9.37
N ASN A 253 -6.64 7.15 -10.31
CA ASN A 253 -7.35 5.88 -10.13
C ASN A 253 -6.41 4.70 -9.90
N ARG A 254 -5.23 4.70 -10.53
CA ARG A 254 -4.17 3.71 -10.25
C ARG A 254 -3.61 3.85 -8.84
N LYS A 255 -3.53 5.08 -8.30
CA LYS A 255 -2.98 5.35 -6.95
C LYS A 255 -3.96 5.04 -5.82
N LYS A 256 -5.27 5.17 -6.06
CA LYS A 256 -6.34 4.83 -5.08
C LYS A 256 -6.37 3.35 -4.67
N GLN A 257 -5.64 2.48 -5.36
CA GLN A 257 -5.55 1.06 -5.02
C GLN A 257 -4.79 0.81 -3.70
N ASN A 258 -4.01 1.79 -3.21
CA ASN A 258 -3.31 1.66 -1.95
C ASN A 258 -4.11 2.32 -0.81
N VAL A 259 -4.28 1.59 0.30
CA VAL A 259 -5.10 2.03 1.45
C VAL A 259 -4.60 3.36 2.05
N ASP A 260 -3.28 3.56 2.09
CA ASP A 260 -2.62 4.78 2.57
C ASP A 260 -2.91 6.03 1.72
N VAL A 261 -3.33 5.84 0.47
CA VAL A 261 -3.78 6.93 -0.41
C VAL A 261 -5.28 7.14 -0.30
N LEU A 262 -6.05 6.06 -0.11
CA LEU A 262 -7.51 6.07 -0.08
C LEU A 262 -8.07 6.98 1.02
N VAL A 263 -7.39 7.07 2.16
CA VAL A 263 -7.80 7.94 3.29
C VAL A 263 -7.87 9.41 2.89
N PHE A 264 -7.11 9.83 1.88
CA PHE A 264 -7.11 11.20 1.37
C PHE A 264 -8.07 11.41 0.20
N LEU A 265 -9.05 10.53 -0.04
CA LEU A 265 -9.93 10.61 -1.22
C LEU A 265 -10.60 12.00 -1.35
N LYS A 266 -11.11 12.56 -0.25
CA LYS A 266 -11.72 13.89 -0.27
C LYS A 266 -10.70 14.98 -0.62
N LEU A 267 -9.53 14.94 0.01
CA LEU A 267 -8.44 15.87 -0.29
C LEU A 267 -7.97 15.77 -1.75
N MET A 268 -7.94 14.56 -2.32
CA MET A 268 -7.62 14.34 -3.73
C MET A 268 -8.68 14.95 -4.65
N GLN A 269 -9.97 14.82 -4.32
CA GLN A 269 -11.05 15.42 -5.10
C GLN A 269 -10.93 16.95 -5.11
N ASP A 270 -10.69 17.55 -3.94
CA ASP A 270 -10.58 19.01 -3.81
C ASP A 270 -9.30 19.52 -4.51
N ALA A 271 -8.17 18.83 -4.36
CA ALA A 271 -6.94 19.15 -5.05
C ALA A 271 -7.06 19.00 -6.58
N ARG A 272 -7.86 18.03 -7.06
CA ARG A 272 -8.15 17.88 -8.49
C ARG A 272 -9.00 19.03 -9.02
N ALA A 273 -10.02 19.46 -8.29
CA ALA A 273 -10.85 20.61 -8.65
C ALA A 273 -10.03 21.90 -8.68
N TRP A 274 -9.10 22.06 -7.73
CA TRP A 274 -8.14 23.16 -7.75
C TRP A 274 -7.18 23.10 -8.94
N LEU A 275 -6.69 21.90 -9.28
CA LEU A 275 -5.76 21.71 -10.40
C LEU A 275 -6.44 21.98 -11.75
N PHE A 276 -7.64 21.43 -11.97
CA PHE A 276 -8.44 21.58 -13.18
C PHE A 276 -9.83 22.15 -12.85
N PRO A 277 -9.94 23.48 -12.65
CA PRO A 277 -11.20 24.15 -12.36
C PRO A 277 -12.16 24.13 -13.55
#